data_AF-A0A4V1RNB4-F1
#
_entry.id   AF-A0A4V1RNB4-F1
#
_cell.length_a   1.000
_cell.length_b   1.000
_cell.length_c   1.000
_cell.angle_alpha   90.00
_cell.angle_beta   90.00
_cell.angle_gamma   90.00
#
_symmetry.space_group_name_H-M   'P 1'
#
loop_
_entity.id
_entity.type
_entity.pdbx_description
1 polymer ?
#
loop_
_entity_poly.entity_id
_entity_poly.type
_entity_poly.pdbx_seq_one_letter_code
_entity_poly.pdbx_strand_id
1 'polypeptide(L)'
;MTTPADRPARPEDIDEICGSLPETELGTSWGDRPTWKVPRGDKGKGFVLYRAPGKTAIDPESGEMYDDLVVVTTATEVEKNALVADDSTPFFTIDHFKGYAAVLVQQSRLDEISRSELAEVITEAWAAKAPKKLVREHFGE
;
A
#
# COMPACT_ATOMS: atom_id res chain seq x y z
N MET A 1 -2.51 -30.25 -4.27
CA MET A 1 -1.32 -29.49 -3.84
C MET A 1 -1.83 -28.57 -2.74
N THR A 2 -1.48 -28.83 -1.48
CA THR A 2 -1.91 -27.94 -0.38
C THR A 2 -1.00 -26.72 -0.44
N THR A 3 -1.54 -25.56 -0.77
CA THR A 3 -0.87 -24.29 -0.47
C THR A 3 -0.58 -24.32 1.03
N PRO A 4 0.64 -24.00 1.52
CA PRO A 4 0.82 -23.78 2.95
C PRO A 4 -0.25 -22.78 3.40
N ALA A 5 -0.89 -23.03 4.54
CA ALA A 5 -1.93 -22.13 5.05
C ALA A 5 -1.35 -20.71 5.10
N ASP A 6 -1.92 -19.79 4.32
CA ASP A 6 -1.45 -18.42 4.28
C ASP A 6 -1.70 -17.78 5.64
N ARG A 7 -0.64 -17.27 6.26
CA ARG A 7 -0.73 -16.68 7.59
C ARG A 7 -1.33 -15.27 7.50
N PRO A 8 -1.96 -14.76 8.57
CA PRO A 8 -2.31 -13.34 8.67
C PRO A 8 -1.10 -12.43 8.39
N ALA A 9 -1.37 -11.28 7.76
CA ALA A 9 -0.35 -10.28 7.51
C ALA A 9 0.05 -9.55 8.80
N ARG A 10 1.25 -8.96 8.80
CA ARG A 10 1.82 -8.19 9.90
C ARG A 10 2.41 -6.90 9.35
N PRO A 11 2.60 -5.86 10.17
CA PRO A 11 3.23 -4.62 9.72
C PRO A 11 4.59 -4.84 9.03
N GLU A 12 5.39 -5.78 9.55
CA GLU A 12 6.70 -6.15 8.99
C GLU A 12 6.62 -6.64 7.53
N ASP A 13 5.50 -7.25 7.14
CA ASP A 13 5.31 -7.76 5.78
C ASP A 13 5.33 -6.65 4.73
N ILE A 14 4.93 -5.42 5.09
CA ILE A 14 4.92 -4.30 4.15
C ILE A 14 6.33 -4.08 3.58
N ASP A 15 7.33 -3.96 4.46
CA ASP A 15 8.71 -3.74 4.05
C ASP A 15 9.31 -4.98 3.38
N GLU A 16 9.00 -6.19 3.88
CA GLU A 16 9.46 -7.45 3.30
C GLU A 16 8.95 -7.62 1.85
N ILE A 17 7.67 -7.35 1.62
CA ILE A 17 7.06 -7.44 0.29
C ILE A 17 7.64 -6.36 -0.62
N CYS A 18 7.64 -5.09 -0.18
CA CYS A 18 8.14 -3.98 -0.99
C CYS A 18 9.60 -4.17 -1.39
N GLY A 19 10.45 -4.65 -0.48
CA GLY A 19 11.86 -4.92 -0.73
C GLY A 19 12.14 -6.16 -1.58
N SER A 20 11.17 -7.07 -1.71
CA SER A 20 11.29 -8.24 -2.59
C SER A 20 10.99 -7.93 -4.07
N LEU A 21 10.31 -6.82 -4.33
CA LEU A 21 9.90 -6.42 -5.68
C LEU A 21 11.08 -5.86 -6.50
N PRO A 22 11.08 -6.03 -7.84
CA PRO A 22 12.18 -5.57 -8.68
C PRO A 22 12.31 -4.04 -8.71
N GLU A 23 13.56 -3.56 -8.70
CA GLU A 23 13.90 -2.13 -8.77
C GLU A 23 13.11 -1.24 -7.77
N THR A 24 13.05 -1.65 -6.50
CA THR A 24 12.47 -0.84 -5.42
C THR A 24 13.55 -0.29 -4.49
N GLU A 25 13.27 0.88 -3.91
CA GLU A 25 14.06 1.44 -2.82
C GLU A 25 13.16 2.09 -1.77
N LEU A 26 13.63 2.09 -0.51
CA LEU A 26 13.06 2.91 0.56
C LEU A 26 13.78 4.26 0.59
N GLY A 27 13.03 5.34 0.43
CA GLY A 27 13.56 6.70 0.50
C GLY A 27 12.46 7.69 0.87
N THR A 28 12.52 8.87 0.29
CA THR A 28 11.46 9.89 0.42
C THR A 28 10.97 10.31 -0.96
N SER A 29 9.65 10.52 -1.10
CA SER A 29 9.05 11.12 -2.32
C SER A 29 8.10 12.29 -2.02
N TRP A 30 7.47 12.32 -0.85
CA TRP A 30 6.60 13.42 -0.44
C TRP A 30 6.95 13.92 0.97
N GLY A 31 7.48 15.13 1.05
CA GLY A 31 8.05 15.66 2.29
C GLY A 31 9.22 14.80 2.78
N ASP A 32 9.21 14.49 4.07
CA ASP A 32 10.25 13.70 4.75
C ASP A 32 9.78 12.28 5.11
N ARG A 33 8.69 11.81 4.49
CA ARG A 33 8.05 10.56 4.88
C ARG A 33 8.67 9.36 4.18
N PRO A 34 8.97 8.26 4.92
CA PRO A 34 9.47 7.03 4.32
C PRO A 34 8.51 6.54 3.23
N THR A 35 9.04 6.27 2.06
CA THR A 35 8.29 5.88 0.87
C THR A 35 9.03 4.77 0.15
N TRP A 36 8.35 3.65 -0.08
CA TRP A 36 8.78 2.66 -1.06
C TRP A 36 8.45 3.17 -2.45
N LYS A 37 9.48 3.23 -3.30
CA LYS A 37 9.38 3.81 -4.62
C LYS A 37 10.19 3.03 -5.65
N VAL A 38 9.79 3.18 -6.90
CA VAL A 38 10.61 2.80 -8.05
C VAL A 38 11.49 4.01 -8.39
N PRO A 39 12.84 3.87 -8.48
CA PRO A 39 13.78 4.98 -8.69
C PRO A 39 13.79 5.46 -10.16
N ARG A 40 12.63 5.89 -10.66
CA ARG A 40 12.44 6.39 -12.04
C ARG A 40 12.09 7.88 -12.03
N GLY A 41 12.90 8.66 -12.76
CA GLY A 41 12.85 10.13 -12.76
C GLY A 41 13.50 10.72 -11.50
N ASP A 42 13.63 12.05 -11.44
CA ASP A 42 14.41 12.76 -10.41
C ASP A 42 13.98 12.48 -8.96
N LYS A 43 12.70 12.12 -8.73
CA LYS A 43 12.14 11.90 -7.38
C LYS A 43 11.74 10.45 -7.10
N GLY A 44 11.83 9.57 -8.10
CA GLY A 44 11.20 8.26 -8.09
C GLY A 44 9.67 8.32 -8.09
N LYS A 45 9.03 7.15 -8.14
CA LYS A 45 7.58 6.99 -8.11
C LYS A 45 7.18 6.12 -6.92
N GLY A 46 6.63 6.75 -5.89
CA GLY A 46 6.17 6.07 -4.67
C GLY A 46 4.92 5.22 -4.91
N PHE A 47 4.87 4.04 -4.29
CA PHE A 47 3.73 3.13 -4.32
C PHE A 47 3.24 2.74 -2.92
N VAL A 48 4.12 2.74 -1.91
CA VAL A 48 3.74 2.69 -0.47
C VAL A 48 4.40 3.85 0.27
N LEU A 49 3.63 4.63 1.01
CA LEU A 49 4.08 5.80 1.77
C LEU A 49 3.65 5.68 3.23
N TYR A 50 4.61 5.71 4.15
CA TYR A 50 4.33 5.76 5.58
C TYR A 50 3.78 7.14 5.95
N ARG A 51 2.58 7.17 6.53
CA ARG A 51 1.85 8.39 6.78
C ARG A 51 1.91 8.71 8.27
N ALA A 52 2.39 9.90 8.61
CA ALA A 52 2.33 10.38 9.97
C ALA A 52 0.91 10.78 10.41
N PRO A 53 0.66 10.85 11.72
CA PRO A 53 -0.56 11.42 12.27
C PRO A 53 -0.85 12.79 11.67
N GLY A 54 -2.13 13.05 11.39
CA GLY A 54 -2.55 14.34 10.86
C GLY A 54 -4.06 14.49 10.80
N LYS A 55 -4.52 15.74 10.95
CA LYS A 55 -5.93 16.16 11.03
C LYS A 55 -6.86 15.69 9.89
N THR A 56 -6.32 15.15 8.80
CA THR A 56 -7.12 14.61 7.69
C THR A 56 -7.49 13.14 7.88
N ALA A 57 -6.85 12.42 8.82
CA ALA A 57 -7.24 11.07 9.22
C ALA A 57 -7.38 11.04 10.74
N ILE A 58 -8.63 11.05 11.20
CA ILE A 58 -9.01 10.98 12.61
C ILE A 58 -9.89 9.76 12.74
N ASP A 59 -9.60 8.94 13.73
CA ASP A 59 -10.41 7.78 14.06
C ASP A 59 -11.77 8.24 14.59
N PRO A 60 -12.88 7.86 13.95
CA PRO A 60 -14.20 8.35 14.33
C PRO A 60 -14.67 7.83 15.68
N GLU A 61 -14.12 6.71 16.16
CA GLU A 61 -14.51 6.10 17.44
C GLU A 61 -13.81 6.76 18.63
N SER A 62 -12.48 6.94 18.56
CA SER A 62 -11.67 7.55 19.61
C SER A 62 -11.57 9.09 19.51
N GLY A 63 -11.72 9.64 18.31
CA GLY A 63 -11.44 11.06 18.02
C GLY A 63 -9.94 11.40 17.94
N GLU A 64 -9.05 10.39 17.99
CA GLU A 64 -7.61 10.57 17.92
C GLU A 64 -7.09 10.50 16.47
N MET A 65 -5.90 11.04 16.21
CA MET A 65 -5.28 10.86 14.90
C MET A 65 -4.68 9.47 14.83
N TYR A 66 -4.93 8.74 13.73
CA TYR A 66 -4.22 7.49 13.48
C TYR A 66 -2.71 7.73 13.41
N ASP A 67 -1.92 6.86 14.05
CA ASP A 67 -0.45 6.90 14.01
C ASP A 67 0.19 5.77 13.21
N ASP A 68 -0.60 4.81 12.74
CA ASP A 68 -0.16 3.56 12.17
C ASP A 68 -0.58 3.37 10.70
N LEU A 69 -0.76 4.46 9.94
CA LEU A 69 -1.23 4.37 8.56
C LEU A 69 -0.11 4.28 7.52
N VAL A 70 -0.32 3.44 6.52
CA VAL A 70 0.37 3.54 5.22
C VAL A 70 -0.60 3.91 4.12
N VAL A 71 -0.10 4.61 3.11
CA VAL A 71 -0.82 4.92 1.88
C VAL A 71 -0.34 3.96 0.81
N VAL A 72 -1.25 3.23 0.17
CA VAL A 72 -0.95 2.33 -0.94
C VAL A 72 -1.62 2.85 -2.19
N THR A 73 -0.85 3.13 -3.25
CA THR A 73 -1.41 3.62 -4.51
C THR A 73 -2.06 2.49 -5.30
N THR A 74 -3.19 2.76 -5.95
CA THR A 74 -3.83 1.81 -6.88
C THR A 74 -3.60 2.26 -8.33
N ALA A 75 -3.83 1.37 -9.31
CA ALA A 75 -3.72 1.78 -10.71
C ALA A 75 -4.88 2.70 -11.12
N THR A 76 -6.06 2.52 -10.52
CA THR A 76 -7.28 3.28 -10.80
C THR A 76 -8.11 3.59 -9.54
N GLU A 77 -9.02 4.55 -9.64
CA GLU A 77 -10.03 4.79 -8.60
C GLU A 77 -11.04 3.63 -8.46
N VAL A 78 -11.22 2.82 -9.51
CA VAL A 78 -12.10 1.65 -9.47
C VAL A 78 -11.53 0.59 -8.53
N GLU A 79 -10.25 0.28 -8.63
CA GLU A 79 -9.58 -0.67 -7.72
C GLU A 79 -9.54 -0.15 -6.29
N LYS A 80 -9.29 1.15 -6.11
CA LYS A 80 -9.42 1.79 -4.79
C LYS A 80 -10.81 1.52 -4.20
N ASN A 81 -11.87 1.78 -4.95
CA ASN A 81 -13.24 1.62 -4.48
C ASN A 81 -13.57 0.14 -4.19
N ALA A 82 -12.98 -0.79 -4.93
CA ALA A 82 -13.12 -2.23 -4.65
C ALA A 82 -12.46 -2.62 -3.33
N LEU A 83 -11.25 -2.15 -3.06
CA LEU A 83 -10.52 -2.43 -1.81
C LEU A 83 -11.24 -1.91 -0.57
N VAL A 84 -11.78 -0.69 -0.63
CA VAL A 84 -12.46 -0.06 0.53
C VAL A 84 -13.93 -0.43 0.65
N ALA A 85 -14.44 -1.32 -0.22
CA ALA A 85 -15.84 -1.74 -0.18
C ALA A 85 -16.15 -2.69 0.99
N ASP A 86 -15.13 -3.43 1.47
CA ASP A 86 -15.25 -4.35 2.59
C ASP A 86 -14.60 -3.76 3.85
N ASP A 87 -15.45 -3.27 4.76
CA ASP A 87 -15.04 -2.62 6.01
C ASP A 87 -14.40 -3.61 7.02
N SER A 88 -14.51 -4.92 6.75
CA SER A 88 -13.86 -5.97 7.55
C SER A 88 -12.36 -6.09 7.29
N THR A 89 -11.84 -5.39 6.28
CA THR A 89 -10.41 -5.33 5.92
C THR A 89 -9.74 -4.07 6.49
N PRO A 90 -8.39 -3.99 6.54
CA PRO A 90 -7.69 -2.80 7.01
C PRO A 90 -7.73 -1.62 6.01
N PHE A 91 -8.39 -1.79 4.86
CA PHE A 91 -8.42 -0.81 3.77
C PHE A 91 -9.54 0.21 3.98
N PHE A 92 -9.18 1.49 3.96
CA PHE A 92 -10.17 2.56 4.02
C PHE A 92 -9.73 3.80 3.23
N THR A 93 -10.63 4.78 3.11
CA THR A 93 -10.33 6.07 2.49
C THR A 93 -10.91 7.20 3.32
N ILE A 94 -10.33 8.38 3.15
CA ILE A 94 -10.78 9.64 3.76
C ILE A 94 -11.12 10.66 2.68
N ASP A 95 -11.82 11.73 3.06
CA ASP A 95 -12.21 12.83 2.16
C ASP A 95 -11.00 13.42 1.39
N HIS A 96 -9.85 13.50 2.06
CA HIS A 96 -8.59 13.98 1.48
C HIS A 96 -8.10 13.17 0.26
N PHE A 97 -8.59 11.93 0.10
CA PHE A 97 -8.22 11.03 -0.99
C PHE A 97 -9.27 11.00 -2.11
N LYS A 98 -10.31 11.86 -2.08
CA LYS A 98 -11.27 11.97 -3.18
C LYS A 98 -10.58 12.38 -4.49
N GLY A 99 -10.86 11.67 -5.58
CA GLY A 99 -10.21 11.91 -6.87
C GLY A 99 -8.76 11.39 -6.94
N TYR A 100 -8.31 10.61 -5.95
CA TYR A 100 -6.96 10.08 -5.88
C TYR A 100 -6.97 8.56 -5.73
N ALA A 101 -6.29 7.88 -6.66
CA ALA A 101 -6.17 6.41 -6.74
C ALA A 101 -5.15 5.88 -5.71
N ALA A 102 -5.56 5.87 -4.44
CA ALA A 102 -4.85 5.25 -3.34
C ALA A 102 -5.79 4.97 -2.17
N VAL A 103 -5.42 3.99 -1.35
CA VAL A 103 -6.10 3.63 -0.10
C VAL A 103 -5.21 3.94 1.10
N LEU A 104 -5.82 4.07 2.27
CA LEU A 104 -5.15 3.97 3.55
C LEU A 104 -5.23 2.51 4.02
N VAL A 105 -4.15 2.04 4.63
CA VAL A 105 -4.09 0.74 5.30
C VAL A 105 -3.73 1.00 6.76
N GLN A 106 -4.56 0.53 7.69
CA GLN A 106 -4.27 0.59 9.11
C GLN A 106 -3.40 -0.61 9.51
N GLN A 107 -2.16 -0.36 9.95
CA GLN A 107 -1.20 -1.43 10.22
C GLN A 107 -1.64 -2.33 11.38
N SER A 108 -2.34 -1.78 12.38
CA SER A 108 -2.85 -2.54 13.53
C SER A 108 -3.95 -3.53 13.17
N ARG A 109 -4.51 -3.46 11.97
CA ARG A 109 -5.59 -4.33 11.45
C ARG A 109 -5.11 -5.30 10.37
N LEU A 110 -3.80 -5.37 10.10
CA LEU A 110 -3.27 -6.21 9.02
C LEU A 110 -3.56 -7.70 9.22
N ASP A 111 -3.80 -8.17 10.43
CA ASP A 111 -4.16 -9.57 10.67
C ASP A 111 -5.56 -9.96 10.17
N GLU A 112 -6.38 -8.98 9.74
CA GLU A 112 -7.68 -9.20 9.10
C GLU A 112 -7.55 -9.70 7.66
N ILE A 113 -6.37 -9.57 7.04
CA ILE A 113 -6.07 -10.08 5.70
C ILE A 113 -4.91 -11.06 5.75
N SER A 114 -4.85 -11.92 4.72
CA SER A 114 -3.75 -12.85 4.55
C SER A 114 -2.49 -12.13 4.02
N ARG A 115 -1.31 -12.68 4.30
CA ARG A 115 -0.05 -12.14 3.77
C ARG A 115 -0.05 -12.15 2.24
N SER A 116 -0.63 -13.18 1.64
CA SER A 116 -0.76 -13.28 0.18
C SER A 116 -1.62 -12.15 -0.38
N GLU A 117 -2.76 -11.83 0.23
CA GLU A 117 -3.59 -10.70 -0.18
C GLU A 117 -2.84 -9.37 -0.06
N LEU A 118 -2.12 -9.15 1.05
CA LEU A 118 -1.28 -7.95 1.20
C LEU A 118 -0.21 -7.87 0.09
N ALA A 119 0.40 -9.01 -0.25
CA ALA A 119 1.40 -9.09 -1.30
C ALA A 119 0.82 -8.76 -2.68
N GLU A 120 -0.38 -9.24 -2.99
CA GLU A 120 -1.08 -8.91 -4.24
C GLU A 120 -1.30 -7.40 -4.34
N VAL A 121 -1.89 -6.79 -3.31
CA VAL A 121 -2.20 -5.34 -3.30
C VAL A 121 -0.93 -4.49 -3.44
N ILE A 122 0.14 -4.80 -2.72
CA ILE A 122 1.42 -4.07 -2.82
C ILE A 122 2.08 -4.29 -4.19
N THR A 123 1.98 -5.50 -4.75
CA THR A 123 2.54 -5.81 -6.08
C THR A 123 1.81 -5.05 -7.18
N GLU A 124 0.49 -4.96 -7.11
CA GLU A 124 -0.31 -4.13 -8.04
C GLU A 124 0.01 -2.64 -7.90
N ALA A 125 0.21 -2.16 -6.67
CA ALA A 125 0.66 -0.79 -6.41
C ALA A 125 2.02 -0.50 -7.06
N TRP A 126 2.97 -1.42 -6.95
CA TRP A 126 4.27 -1.34 -7.63
C TRP A 126 4.10 -1.37 -9.14
N ALA A 127 3.29 -2.28 -9.68
CA ALA A 127 3.06 -2.41 -11.12
C ALA A 127 2.47 -1.13 -11.74
N ALA A 128 1.63 -0.40 -10.98
CA ALA A 128 1.10 0.90 -11.39
C ALA A 128 2.19 1.99 -11.53
N LYS A 129 3.35 1.83 -10.87
CA LYS A 129 4.47 2.80 -10.90
C LYS A 129 5.65 2.34 -11.73
N ALA A 130 5.88 1.03 -11.80
CA ALA A 130 7.02 0.41 -12.45
C ALA A 130 6.96 0.53 -13.99
N PRO A 131 8.11 0.43 -14.68
CA PRO A 131 8.15 0.38 -16.14
C PRO A 131 7.42 -0.86 -16.66
N LYS A 132 6.63 -0.73 -17.73
CA LYS A 132 5.88 -1.83 -18.34
C LYS A 132 6.72 -3.08 -18.63
N LYS A 133 7.98 -2.89 -19.04
CA LYS A 133 8.90 -4.01 -19.31
C LYS A 133 9.17 -4.82 -18.04
N LEU A 134 9.48 -4.14 -16.94
CA LEU A 134 9.79 -4.75 -15.65
C LEU A 134 8.58 -5.49 -15.07
N VAL A 135 7.39 -4.90 -15.23
CA VAL A 135 6.12 -5.51 -14.84
C VAL A 135 5.90 -6.84 -15.58
N ARG A 136 6.05 -6.84 -16.91
CA ARG A 136 5.91 -8.05 -17.72
C ARG A 136 6.93 -9.14 -17.34
N GLU A 137 8.19 -8.74 -17.14
CA GLU A 137 9.25 -9.66 -16.70
C GLU A 137 8.93 -10.29 -15.33
N HIS A 138 8.31 -9.54 -14.42
CA HIS A 138 7.91 -10.02 -13.10
C HIS A 138 6.72 -10.99 -13.17
N PHE A 139 5.70 -10.70 -13.99
CA PHE A 139 4.53 -11.56 -14.15
C PHE A 139 4.73 -12.72 -15.14
N GLY A 140 5.89 -12.79 -15.81
CA GLY A 140 6.22 -13.86 -16.76
C GLY A 140 5.57 -13.72 -18.14
N GLU A 141 5.28 -12.49 -18.58
CA GLU A 141 4.60 -12.12 -19.85
C GLU A 141 5.52 -11.57 -20.96
#